data_AF-X0B4Z0-F1
#
_entry.id   AF-X0B4Z0-F1
#
_cell.length_a   1.000
_cell.length_b   1.000
_cell.length_c   1.000
_cell.angle_alpha   90.00
_cell.angle_beta   90.00
_cell.angle_gamma   90.00
#
_symmetry.space_group_name_H-M   'P 1'
#
loop_
_entity.id
_entity.type
_entity.pdbx_description
1 polymer ?
#
loop_
_entity_poly.entity_id
_entity_poly.type
_entity_poly.pdbx_seq_one_letter_code
_entity_poly.pdbx_strand_id
1 'polypeptide(L)'
;MSTPYVPPDDGTATQHDGTDSLAIKNTLLRRLLTRIALKTTARLYEHNGPCIPISKHLIVKTGPFVHLTEAATMSFVAANTSIPVPAVYSSFIYKNRAFIVMERIQGNSLAEAWPTLSDADLDNIFAQLRQMFQELRALPPPPGTGVESCRGGSLRDSRIPRSRPRFGPFKCVQDFHR
;
A
#
# COMPACT_ATOMS: atom_id res chain seq x y z
N MET A 1 -22.44 -30.41 -21.48
CA MET A 1 -21.38 -29.39 -21.66
C MET A 1 -21.66 -28.28 -20.66
N SER A 2 -20.80 -28.08 -19.67
CA SER A 2 -20.93 -26.97 -18.72
C SER A 2 -20.50 -25.68 -19.41
N THR A 3 -21.35 -24.65 -19.37
CA THR A 3 -20.95 -23.30 -19.74
C THR A 3 -19.83 -22.83 -18.81
N PRO A 4 -18.70 -22.32 -19.32
CA PRO A 4 -17.64 -21.81 -18.46
C PRO A 4 -18.18 -20.62 -17.67
N TYR A 5 -17.99 -20.65 -16.35
CA TYR A 5 -18.31 -19.53 -15.48
C TYR A 5 -17.49 -18.31 -15.89
N VAL A 6 -18.17 -17.25 -16.32
CA VAL A 6 -17.56 -15.94 -16.57
C VAL A 6 -17.86 -15.08 -15.35
N PRO A 7 -16.85 -14.70 -14.54
CA PRO A 7 -17.07 -13.80 -13.43
C PRO A 7 -17.56 -12.43 -13.96
N PRO A 8 -18.48 -11.75 -13.26
CA PRO A 8 -18.92 -10.41 -13.63
C PRO A 8 -17.74 -9.44 -13.67
N ASP A 9 -17.83 -8.42 -14.53
CA ASP A 9 -16.82 -7.36 -14.63
C ASP A 9 -16.68 -6.66 -13.27
N ASP A 10 -15.51 -6.85 -12.65
CA ASP A 10 -15.18 -6.29 -11.35
C ASP A 10 -14.31 -5.04 -11.49
N GLY A 11 -14.22 -4.43 -12.69
CA GLY A 11 -13.50 -3.18 -12.94
C GLY A 11 -11.98 -3.25 -12.76
N THR A 12 -11.39 -4.44 -12.53
CA THR A 12 -9.95 -4.61 -12.33
C THR A 12 -9.14 -4.13 -13.53
N ALA A 13 -9.70 -4.15 -14.73
CA ALA A 13 -9.06 -3.71 -15.97
C ALA A 13 -8.76 -2.20 -16.00
N THR A 14 -9.57 -1.39 -15.32
CA THR A 14 -9.51 0.09 -15.33
C THR A 14 -9.15 0.68 -13.96
N GLN A 15 -8.80 -0.16 -12.98
CA GLN A 15 -8.56 0.26 -11.60
C GLN A 15 -7.43 1.30 -11.44
N HIS A 16 -6.58 1.45 -12.45
CA HIS A 16 -5.44 2.38 -12.46
C HIS A 16 -5.65 3.60 -13.37
N ASP A 17 -6.80 3.71 -14.05
CA ASP A 17 -7.07 4.81 -14.96
C ASP A 17 -7.07 6.15 -14.21
N GLY A 18 -6.38 7.16 -14.76
CA GLY A 18 -6.27 8.48 -14.15
C GLY A 18 -5.36 8.55 -12.90
N THR A 19 -4.62 7.49 -12.57
CA THR A 19 -3.79 7.44 -11.35
C THR A 19 -2.34 7.89 -11.58
N ASP A 20 -1.98 8.31 -12.80
CA ASP A 20 -0.62 8.72 -13.16
C ASP A 20 -0.08 9.86 -12.29
N SER A 21 -0.97 10.75 -11.81
CA SER A 21 -0.63 11.85 -10.89
C SER A 21 -0.15 11.37 -9.51
N LEU A 22 -0.45 10.13 -9.13
CA LEU A 22 -0.01 9.51 -7.87
C LEU A 22 1.38 8.87 -7.98
N ALA A 23 1.95 8.80 -9.19
CA ALA A 23 3.23 8.16 -9.42
C ALA A 23 4.39 8.98 -8.84
N ILE A 24 5.30 8.33 -8.13
CA ILE A 24 6.43 8.98 -7.46
C ILE A 24 7.70 8.67 -8.24
N LYS A 25 8.46 9.71 -8.63
CA LYS A 25 9.75 9.60 -9.34
C LYS A 25 9.67 8.59 -10.50
N ASN A 26 8.57 8.61 -11.26
CA ASN A 26 8.32 7.67 -12.37
C ASN A 26 9.17 8.05 -13.59
N THR A 27 10.30 7.39 -13.78
CA THR A 27 11.22 7.62 -14.90
C THR A 27 11.48 6.32 -15.66
N LEU A 28 11.78 6.41 -16.96
CA LEU A 28 12.08 5.22 -17.78
C LEU A 28 13.20 4.38 -17.19
N LEU A 29 14.26 5.03 -16.70
CA LEU A 29 15.39 4.37 -16.04
C LEU A 29 14.94 3.57 -14.81
N ARG A 30 14.17 4.17 -13.89
CA ARG A 30 13.70 3.49 -12.67
C ARG A 30 12.77 2.33 -13.00
N ARG A 31 11.90 2.49 -14.00
CA ARG A 31 11.03 1.41 -14.48
C ARG A 31 11.83 0.23 -15.02
N LEU A 32 12.85 0.52 -15.84
CA LEU A 32 13.73 -0.50 -16.42
C LEU A 32 14.52 -1.23 -15.32
N LEU A 33 15.19 -0.49 -14.43
CA LEU A 33 15.98 -1.07 -13.34
C LEU A 33 15.14 -1.93 -12.40
N THR A 34 13.93 -1.48 -12.04
CA THR A 34 13.00 -2.25 -11.21
C THR A 34 12.66 -3.59 -11.85
N ARG A 35 12.35 -3.58 -13.15
CA ARG A 35 12.03 -4.80 -13.90
C ARG A 35 13.23 -5.74 -14.07
N ILE A 36 14.43 -5.20 -14.24
CA ILE A 36 15.66 -6.00 -14.27
C ILE A 36 15.87 -6.64 -12.90
N ALA A 37 15.82 -5.89 -11.81
CA ALA A 37 16.02 -6.38 -10.46
C ALA A 37 15.02 -7.49 -10.08
N LEU A 38 13.74 -7.33 -10.45
CA LEU A 38 12.72 -8.38 -10.28
C LEU A 38 13.01 -9.68 -11.06
N LYS A 39 13.74 -9.60 -12.18
CA LYS A 39 14.12 -10.76 -12.98
C LYS A 39 15.45 -11.37 -12.59
N THR A 40 16.29 -10.65 -11.86
CA THR A 40 17.65 -11.06 -11.50
C THR A 40 17.80 -11.20 -9.98
N THR A 41 18.03 -10.10 -9.27
CA THR A 41 18.39 -10.08 -7.85
C THR A 41 17.27 -10.58 -6.94
N ALA A 42 16.01 -10.39 -7.32
CA ALA A 42 14.87 -10.89 -6.54
C ALA A 42 14.89 -12.40 -6.33
N ARG A 43 15.50 -13.16 -7.26
CA ARG A 43 15.61 -14.63 -7.15
C ARG A 43 16.50 -15.10 -6.01
N LEU A 44 17.26 -14.18 -5.41
CA LEU A 44 18.14 -14.46 -4.27
C LEU A 44 17.41 -14.35 -2.92
N TYR A 45 16.12 -13.97 -2.93
CA TYR A 45 15.34 -13.74 -1.72
C TYR A 45 14.04 -14.52 -1.74
N GLU A 46 13.66 -15.03 -0.58
CA GLU A 46 12.31 -15.57 -0.37
C GLU A 46 11.32 -14.43 -0.15
N HIS A 47 10.08 -14.64 -0.59
CA HIS A 47 8.98 -13.74 -0.30
C HIS A 47 7.64 -14.46 -0.31
N ASN A 48 6.68 -13.90 0.43
CA ASN A 48 5.28 -14.29 0.38
C ASN A 48 4.43 -13.07 0.04
N GLY A 49 3.43 -13.24 -0.82
CA GLY A 49 2.53 -12.18 -1.23
C GLY A 49 3.19 -11.12 -2.14
N PRO A 50 2.70 -9.87 -2.12
CA PRO A 50 3.03 -8.87 -3.13
C PRO A 50 4.37 -8.16 -2.91
N CYS A 51 5.08 -8.40 -1.81
CA CYS A 51 6.31 -7.69 -1.46
C CYS A 51 7.54 -8.52 -1.81
N ILE A 52 8.27 -8.14 -2.86
CA ILE A 52 9.38 -8.91 -3.45
C ILE A 52 10.71 -8.20 -3.17
N PRO A 53 11.59 -8.71 -2.29
CA PRO A 53 12.89 -8.10 -2.05
C PRO A 53 13.74 -8.08 -3.33
N ILE A 54 14.46 -6.99 -3.55
CA ILE A 54 15.38 -6.85 -4.70
C ILE A 54 16.82 -6.54 -4.26
N SER A 55 17.02 -6.21 -2.98
CA SER A 55 18.31 -6.12 -2.31
C SER A 55 18.11 -6.23 -0.79
N LYS A 56 19.20 -6.16 -0.01
CA LYS A 56 19.13 -6.08 1.46
C LYS A 56 18.23 -4.93 1.93
N HIS A 57 18.24 -3.79 1.24
CA HIS A 57 17.60 -2.54 1.67
C HIS A 57 16.40 -2.11 0.81
N LEU A 58 16.10 -2.82 -0.28
CA LEU A 58 15.03 -2.45 -1.20
C LEU A 58 14.06 -3.60 -1.44
N ILE A 59 12.78 -3.25 -1.51
CA ILE A 59 11.68 -4.16 -1.80
C ILE A 59 10.74 -3.54 -2.84
N VAL A 60 10.16 -4.38 -3.69
CA VAL A 60 9.15 -3.97 -4.66
C VAL A 60 7.82 -4.57 -4.27
N LYS A 61 6.84 -3.73 -3.98
CA LYS A 61 5.45 -4.16 -3.81
C LYS A 61 4.72 -4.12 -5.15
N THR A 62 4.20 -5.25 -5.59
CA THR A 62 3.41 -5.37 -6.82
C THR A 62 2.45 -6.55 -6.74
N GLY A 63 1.27 -6.42 -7.33
CA GLY A 63 0.23 -7.45 -7.26
C GLY A 63 -1.09 -6.98 -7.87
N PRO A 64 -2.09 -7.86 -7.99
CA PRO A 64 -3.38 -7.52 -8.62
C PRO A 64 -4.19 -6.47 -7.84
N PHE A 65 -3.84 -6.24 -6.57
CA PHE A 65 -4.55 -5.34 -5.66
C PHE A 65 -3.70 -4.17 -5.16
N VAL A 66 -2.45 -4.07 -5.63
CA VAL A 66 -1.54 -3.00 -5.23
C VAL A 66 -1.88 -1.76 -6.03
N HIS A 67 -1.98 -0.61 -5.36
CA HIS A 67 -2.38 0.65 -5.98
C HIS A 67 -1.42 1.80 -5.67
N LEU A 68 -1.27 2.78 -6.57
CA LEU A 68 -0.38 3.93 -6.35
C LEU A 68 -0.77 4.78 -5.14
N THR A 69 -2.04 4.75 -4.74
CA THR A 69 -2.50 5.35 -3.47
C THR A 69 -1.71 4.84 -2.27
N GLU A 70 -1.24 3.59 -2.25
CA GLU A 70 -0.42 3.08 -1.14
C GLU A 70 0.90 3.86 -1.02
N ALA A 71 1.56 4.11 -2.15
CA ALA A 71 2.80 4.89 -2.19
C ALA A 71 2.56 6.37 -1.80
N ALA A 72 1.46 6.94 -2.28
CA ALA A 72 1.04 8.30 -1.92
C ALA A 72 0.73 8.42 -0.43
N THR A 73 0.04 7.42 0.16
CA THR A 73 -0.27 7.39 1.59
C THR A 73 0.98 7.25 2.45
N MET A 74 1.92 6.36 2.10
CA MET A 74 3.20 6.26 2.84
C MET A 74 3.95 7.60 2.80
N SER A 75 4.00 8.26 1.65
CA SER A 75 4.65 9.57 1.51
C SER A 75 3.93 10.68 2.30
N PHE A 76 2.59 10.63 2.35
CA PHE A 76 1.79 11.55 3.16
C PHE A 76 2.04 11.36 4.65
N VAL A 77 2.02 10.11 5.14
CA VAL A 77 2.28 9.81 6.56
C VAL A 77 3.69 10.26 6.96
N ALA A 78 4.71 9.88 6.18
CA ALA A 78 6.11 10.27 6.45
C ALA A 78 6.33 11.79 6.48
N ALA A 79 5.55 12.56 5.72
CA ALA A 79 5.68 14.01 5.65
C ALA A 79 4.97 14.75 6.79
N ASN A 80 4.02 14.10 7.49
CA ASN A 80 3.13 14.76 8.45
C ASN A 80 3.18 14.16 9.86
N THR A 81 3.88 13.05 10.08
CA THR A 81 4.02 12.40 11.39
C THR A 81 5.45 11.90 11.61
N SER A 82 5.75 11.46 12.84
CA SER A 82 7.01 10.78 13.17
C SER A 82 6.94 9.25 12.97
N ILE A 83 5.80 8.74 12.48
CA ILE A 83 5.55 7.30 12.35
C ILE A 83 6.53 6.70 11.34
N PRO A 84 7.27 5.65 11.71
CA PRO A 84 8.17 4.97 10.79
C PRO A 84 7.35 4.22 9.74
N VAL A 85 7.41 4.69 8.49
CA VAL A 85 6.85 4.03 7.31
C VAL A 85 7.95 3.83 6.26
N PRO A 86 7.89 2.81 5.39
CA PRO A 86 8.90 2.59 4.37
C PRO A 86 9.10 3.81 3.47
N ALA A 87 10.35 4.25 3.29
CA ALA A 87 10.64 5.33 2.36
C ALA A 87 10.32 4.91 0.91
N VAL A 88 9.51 5.70 0.19
CA VAL A 88 9.15 5.40 -1.21
C VAL A 88 10.18 6.02 -2.17
N TYR A 89 10.88 5.16 -2.90
CA TYR A 89 11.89 5.58 -3.88
C TYR A 89 11.33 5.81 -5.28
N SER A 90 10.32 5.04 -5.67
CA SER A 90 9.61 5.21 -6.93
C SER A 90 8.29 4.43 -6.94
N SER A 91 7.28 4.91 -7.65
CA SER A 91 6.07 4.15 -7.94
C SER A 91 5.57 4.43 -9.35
N PHE A 92 5.04 3.41 -10.04
CA PHE A 92 4.56 3.53 -11.42
C PHE A 92 3.59 2.41 -11.81
N ILE A 93 2.81 2.63 -12.87
CA ILE A 93 2.00 1.59 -13.52
C ILE A 93 2.76 0.97 -14.70
N TYR A 94 2.65 -0.35 -14.83
CA TYR A 94 3.10 -1.08 -16.01
C TYR A 94 2.21 -2.29 -16.25
N LYS A 95 1.60 -2.38 -17.45
CA LYS A 95 0.65 -3.45 -17.83
C LYS A 95 -0.49 -3.64 -16.81
N ASN A 96 -1.18 -2.54 -16.49
CA ASN A 96 -2.28 -2.50 -15.51
C ASN A 96 -1.90 -3.09 -14.13
N ARG A 97 -0.67 -2.81 -13.68
CA ARG A 97 -0.19 -3.18 -12.34
C ARG A 97 0.65 -2.07 -11.76
N ALA A 98 0.41 -1.75 -10.49
CA ALA A 98 1.28 -0.87 -9.73
C ALA A 98 2.57 -1.58 -9.30
N PHE A 99 3.67 -0.84 -9.35
CA PHE A 99 4.97 -1.18 -8.79
C PHE A 99 5.35 -0.09 -7.81
N ILE A 100 5.66 -0.46 -6.58
CA ILE A 100 6.11 0.47 -5.53
C ILE A 100 7.48 0.00 -5.07
N VAL A 101 8.52 0.76 -5.44
CA VAL A 101 9.89 0.54 -4.97
C VAL A 101 10.06 1.32 -3.68
N MET A 102 10.30 0.60 -2.59
CA MET A 102 10.35 1.19 -1.26
C MET A 102 11.47 0.55 -0.42
N GLU A 103 11.73 1.17 0.72
CA GLU A 103 12.63 0.65 1.74
C GLU A 103 12.20 -0.75 2.22
N ARG A 104 13.17 -1.64 2.33
CA ARG A 104 13.00 -2.92 3.03
C ARG A 104 13.37 -2.71 4.50
N ILE A 105 12.36 -2.53 5.35
CA ILE A 105 12.55 -2.44 6.80
C ILE A 105 13.21 -3.74 7.29
N GLN A 106 14.29 -3.61 8.04
CA GLN A 106 14.94 -4.75 8.71
C GLN A 106 14.35 -4.93 10.10
N GLY A 107 14.07 -6.17 10.48
CA GLY A 107 13.55 -6.52 11.79
C GLY A 107 12.76 -7.81 11.73
N ASN A 108 12.24 -8.22 12.89
CA ASN A 108 11.31 -9.33 12.99
C ASN A 108 9.88 -8.81 12.96
N SER A 109 8.98 -9.60 12.37
CA SER A 109 7.55 -9.32 12.51
C SER A 109 7.14 -9.49 13.97
N LEU A 110 6.10 -8.76 14.40
CA LEU A 110 5.57 -8.92 15.76
C LEU A 110 5.12 -10.37 16.02
N ALA A 111 4.62 -11.06 15.00
CA ALA A 111 4.23 -12.47 15.09
C ALA A 111 5.43 -13.41 15.33
N GLU A 112 6.57 -13.16 14.70
CA GLU A 112 7.81 -13.93 14.94
C GLU A 112 8.38 -13.66 16.32
N ALA A 113 8.39 -12.40 16.76
CA ALA A 113 8.94 -12.00 18.04
C ALA A 113 8.04 -12.37 19.22
N TRP A 114 6.72 -12.50 19.01
CA TRP A 114 5.73 -12.68 20.07
C TRP A 114 6.10 -13.70 21.16
N PRO A 115 6.60 -14.92 20.83
CA PRO A 115 6.92 -15.92 21.85
C PRO A 115 8.07 -15.54 22.79
N THR A 116 8.89 -14.55 22.42
CA THR A 116 10.07 -14.13 23.19
C THR A 116 9.87 -12.80 23.93
N LEU A 117 8.73 -12.13 23.75
CA LEU A 117 8.45 -10.84 24.37
C LEU A 117 8.05 -11.02 25.84
N SER A 118 8.66 -10.23 26.72
CA SER A 118 8.19 -10.08 28.10
C SER A 118 6.98 -9.15 28.19
N ASP A 119 6.29 -9.16 29.32
CA ASP A 119 5.19 -8.21 29.59
C ASP A 119 5.67 -6.75 29.47
N ALA A 120 6.90 -6.46 29.93
CA ALA A 120 7.50 -5.12 29.80
C ALA A 120 7.77 -4.74 28.34
N ASP A 121 8.18 -5.69 27.48
CA ASP A 121 8.35 -5.44 26.05
C ASP A 121 7.01 -5.16 25.37
N LEU A 122 5.96 -5.93 25.73
CA LEU A 122 4.60 -5.72 25.22
C LEU A 122 4.05 -4.35 25.63
N ASP A 123 4.22 -3.95 26.90
CA ASP A 123 3.82 -2.62 27.38
C ASP A 123 4.51 -1.50 26.58
N ASN A 124 5.80 -1.64 26.31
CA ASN A 124 6.56 -0.69 25.50
C ASN A 124 6.07 -0.65 24.04
N ILE A 125 5.75 -1.80 23.44
CA ILE A 125 5.19 -1.89 22.09
C ILE A 125 3.81 -1.22 22.04
N PHE A 126 2.95 -1.47 23.04
CA PHE A 126 1.63 -0.85 23.11
C PHE A 126 1.71 0.67 23.32
N ALA A 127 2.67 1.16 24.11
CA ALA A 127 2.92 2.59 24.27
C ALA A 127 3.31 3.23 22.94
N GLN A 128 4.21 2.61 22.18
CA GLN A 128 4.62 3.09 20.84
C GLN A 128 3.44 3.09 19.85
N LEU A 129 2.67 1.99 19.80
CA LEU A 129 1.50 1.91 18.92
C LEU A 129 0.45 2.97 19.27
N ARG A 130 0.20 3.20 20.57
CA ARG A 130 -0.71 4.26 21.03
C ARG A 130 -0.26 5.62 20.52
N GLN A 131 1.02 5.96 20.65
CA GLN A 131 1.55 7.22 20.15
C GLN A 131 1.37 7.35 18.63
N MET A 132 1.72 6.31 17.86
CA MET A 132 1.55 6.32 16.40
C MET A 132 0.07 6.53 16.00
N PHE A 133 -0.87 5.88 16.68
CA PHE A 133 -2.29 6.09 16.40
C PHE A 133 -2.78 7.49 16.81
N GLN A 134 -2.25 8.07 17.88
CA GLN A 134 -2.57 9.44 18.28
C GLN A 134 -2.10 10.43 17.21
N GLU A 135 -0.87 10.30 16.72
CA GLU A 135 -0.35 11.14 15.64
C GLU A 135 -1.18 11.00 14.35
N LEU A 136 -1.50 9.77 13.94
CA LEU A 136 -2.28 9.53 12.72
C LEU A 136 -3.69 10.13 12.82
N ARG A 137 -4.34 10.03 13.99
CA ARG A 137 -5.69 10.58 14.23
C ARG A 137 -5.69 12.10 14.40
N ALA A 138 -4.56 12.70 14.75
CA ALA A 138 -4.42 14.14 14.89
C ALA A 138 -4.29 14.85 13.53
N LEU A 139 -4.04 14.13 12.44
CA LEU A 139 -3.95 14.72 11.10
C LEU A 139 -5.30 15.31 10.66
N PRO A 140 -5.38 16.63 10.44
CA PRO A 140 -6.63 17.24 9.99
C PRO A 140 -6.88 16.92 8.51
N PRO A 141 -8.10 16.50 8.14
CA PRO A 141 -8.46 16.39 6.73
C PRO A 141 -8.62 17.79 6.11
N PRO A 142 -8.34 17.96 4.81
CA PRO A 142 -8.68 19.19 4.09
C PRO A 142 -10.17 19.55 4.20
N PRO A 143 -10.53 20.85 4.10
CA PRO A 143 -11.93 21.26 4.09
C PRO A 143 -12.70 20.58 2.96
N GLY A 144 -13.89 20.04 3.28
CA GLY A 144 -14.75 19.36 2.31
C GLY A 144 -14.35 17.91 2.00
N THR A 145 -13.35 17.34 2.69
CA THR A 145 -12.99 15.92 2.56
C THR A 145 -14.14 15.01 2.99
N GLY A 146 -14.47 14.07 2.10
CA GLY A 146 -15.45 13.02 2.34
C GLY A 146 -14.82 11.71 2.83
N VAL A 147 -15.38 10.58 2.41
CA VAL A 147 -14.77 9.25 2.64
C VAL A 147 -13.92 8.88 1.42
N GLU A 148 -12.63 9.21 1.50
CA GLU A 148 -11.70 9.15 0.38
C GLU A 148 -10.25 8.91 0.83
N SER A 149 -9.36 8.61 -0.10
CA SER A 149 -7.92 8.50 0.19
C SER A 149 -7.30 9.87 0.49
N CYS A 150 -6.06 9.89 1.01
CA CYS A 150 -5.29 11.11 1.28
C CYS A 150 -5.05 12.02 0.06
N ARG A 151 -5.45 11.59 -1.14
CA ARG A 151 -5.38 12.34 -2.41
C ARG A 151 -6.75 12.49 -3.08
N GLY A 152 -7.85 12.32 -2.36
CA GLY A 152 -9.21 12.44 -2.89
C GLY A 152 -9.66 11.29 -3.79
N GLY A 153 -8.88 10.21 -3.88
CA GLY A 153 -9.17 9.05 -4.73
C GLY A 153 -9.89 7.90 -4.01
N SER A 154 -10.17 6.83 -4.76
CA SER A 154 -10.87 5.63 -4.29
C SER A 154 -10.10 4.83 -3.22
N LEU A 155 -10.86 4.02 -2.48
CA LEU A 155 -10.42 3.23 -1.33
C LEU A 155 -10.44 1.74 -1.62
N ARG A 156 -9.78 0.95 -0.76
CA ARG A 156 -9.86 -0.51 -0.75
C ARG A 156 -9.66 -1.03 0.68
N ASP A 157 -10.56 -1.89 1.13
CA ASP A 157 -10.52 -2.56 2.43
C ASP A 157 -11.11 -3.95 2.26
N SER A 158 -10.31 -5.00 2.46
CA SER A 158 -10.74 -6.38 2.27
C SER A 158 -11.82 -6.83 3.25
N ARG A 159 -12.08 -6.08 4.32
CA ARG A 159 -13.17 -6.33 5.28
C ARG A 159 -14.52 -5.83 4.78
N ILE A 160 -14.55 -5.04 3.71
CA ILE A 160 -15.78 -4.54 3.10
C ILE A 160 -16.18 -5.46 1.93
N PRO A 161 -17.40 -6.04 1.92
CA PRO A 161 -17.84 -7.01 0.90
C PRO A 161 -17.79 -6.50 -0.55
N ARG A 162 -17.94 -5.18 -0.76
CA ARG A 162 -17.95 -4.51 -2.09
C ARG A 162 -16.67 -3.71 -2.37
N SER A 163 -15.53 -4.24 -1.95
CA SER A 163 -14.24 -3.54 -2.05
C SER A 163 -13.43 -3.81 -3.32
N ARG A 164 -13.98 -4.60 -4.26
CA ARG A 164 -13.32 -4.94 -5.53
C ARG A 164 -13.89 -4.10 -6.69
N PRO A 165 -13.03 -3.49 -7.53
CA PRO A 165 -11.57 -3.47 -7.38
C PRO A 165 -11.17 -2.46 -6.29
N ARG A 166 -11.98 -1.41 -6.15
CA ARG A 166 -11.91 -0.26 -5.24
C ARG A 166 -13.33 0.32 -5.10
N PHE A 167 -13.55 1.18 -4.11
CA PHE A 167 -14.85 1.82 -3.87
C PHE A 167 -14.66 3.30 -3.52
N GLY A 168 -15.71 4.11 -3.65
CA GLY A 168 -15.63 5.56 -3.48
C GLY A 168 -14.80 6.25 -4.58
N PRO A 169 -14.40 7.52 -4.36
CA PRO A 169 -14.61 8.32 -3.15
C PRO A 169 -16.09 8.65 -2.91
N PHE A 170 -16.47 8.94 -1.66
CA PHE A 170 -17.83 9.37 -1.30
C PHE A 170 -17.78 10.77 -0.73
N LYS A 171 -18.79 11.59 -1.04
CA LYS A 171 -18.84 12.99 -0.59
C LYS A 171 -19.03 13.10 0.92
N CYS A 172 -19.72 12.14 1.54
CA CYS A 172 -19.98 12.13 2.98
C CYS A 172 -20.11 10.69 3.51
N VAL A 173 -20.17 10.57 4.84
CA VAL A 173 -20.34 9.29 5.55
C VAL A 173 -21.67 8.62 5.18
N GLN A 174 -22.72 9.40 4.95
CA GLN A 174 -24.03 8.88 4.55
C GLN A 174 -23.98 8.20 3.18
N ASP A 175 -23.26 8.78 2.21
CA ASP A 175 -23.09 8.18 0.88
C ASP A 175 -22.27 6.88 0.95
N PHE A 176 -21.31 6.80 1.87
CA PHE A 176 -20.52 5.58 2.10
C PHE A 176 -21.34 4.43 2.70
N HIS A 177 -22.36 4.72 3.52
CA HIS A 177 -23.18 3.70 4.19
C HIS A 177 -24.40 3.22 3.38
N ARG A 178 -24.60 3.70 2.15
CA ARG A 178 -25.63 3.17 1.23
C ARG A 178 -25.16 1.84 0.60
#